data_AF-A0A7S0ZKW4-F1
#
_entry.id   AF-A0A7S0ZKW4-F1
#
_cell.length_a   1.000
_cell.length_b   1.000
_cell.length_c   1.000
_cell.angle_alpha   90.00
_cell.angle_beta   90.00
_cell.angle_gamma   90.00
#
_symmetry.space_group_name_H-M   'P 1'
#
loop_
_entity.id
_entity.type
_entity.pdbx_description
1 polymer ?
#
loop_
_entity_poly.entity_id
_entity_poly.type
_entity_poly.pdbx_seq_one_letter_code
_entity_poly.pdbx_strand_id
1 'polypeptide(L)'
;SCSGMNLFSEDISWSQLPEEILINILLQIPGSEAKLEMIPQFARVCKSWWIASRSESLWRELRDELWSSKVYVSQEIRDMQYAREAYKESLKDAKRTWLTKEELVAFEWSFRFKAAAGEHWTESDPWWQSPPAPVSAAEGESVSQQNPQGVSPSDLSEDAVEHRQNGRQAIVVRFGEDGSVLGRGQMHSSQQFRWRFVEQSCGRTAPLGSFVRVNQFPAYVVSRHAKNWAFIMESCWVVLCSFPMPPQGSDPLLEDENLSVTVDYQSMEAMAYNHRVTRFYFNDLAEGNSDEESEMEYEDDDDEDADVESRESGSAGSGTGGGHGLDRLFGDDDEDEDEDLEVDPRDLAIRGYDLGSMGGDDNEEEEYSLHAGLENELGNESIDEYD
;
A
#
# COMPACT_ATOMS: atom_id res chain seq x y z
N SER A 1 2.36 -18.22 -73.68
CA SER A 1 0.96 -18.08 -73.25
C SER A 1 0.88 -18.47 -71.80
N CYS A 2 1.18 -17.53 -70.90
CA CYS A 2 1.00 -17.69 -69.46
C CYS A 2 -0.28 -16.93 -69.12
N SER A 3 -1.41 -17.63 -69.16
CA SER A 3 -2.69 -17.09 -68.72
C SER A 3 -2.59 -16.76 -67.23
N GLY A 4 -2.71 -15.48 -66.92
CA GLY A 4 -2.65 -14.94 -65.57
C GLY A 4 -3.75 -15.55 -64.70
N MET A 5 -3.32 -16.15 -63.60
CA MET A 5 -4.18 -16.40 -62.45
C MET A 5 -4.35 -15.05 -61.74
N ASN A 6 -5.41 -14.32 -62.07
CA ASN A 6 -5.97 -13.32 -61.17
C ASN A 6 -6.59 -14.06 -59.98
N LEU A 7 -5.74 -14.48 -59.05
CA LEU A 7 -6.08 -14.79 -57.66
C LEU A 7 -6.20 -13.48 -56.87
N PHE A 8 -6.79 -12.44 -57.47
CA PHE A 8 -7.25 -11.29 -56.71
C PHE A 8 -8.50 -11.77 -55.99
N SER A 9 -8.22 -12.33 -54.81
CA SER A 9 -9.07 -12.48 -53.65
C SER A 9 -10.22 -11.49 -53.72
N GLU A 10 -11.44 -12.00 -53.65
CA GLU A 10 -12.56 -11.18 -53.20
C GLU A 10 -12.12 -10.50 -51.89
N ASP A 11 -12.21 -9.18 -51.83
CA ASP A 11 -11.82 -8.40 -50.66
C ASP A 11 -12.73 -8.81 -49.50
N ILE A 12 -12.22 -9.64 -48.59
CA ILE A 12 -12.95 -10.06 -47.40
C ILE A 12 -13.16 -8.82 -46.52
N SER A 13 -14.42 -8.42 -46.34
CA SER A 13 -14.75 -7.31 -45.48
C SER A 13 -14.56 -7.70 -44.01
N TRP A 14 -14.08 -6.77 -43.17
CA TRP A 14 -13.92 -6.98 -41.73
C TRP A 14 -15.21 -7.44 -41.04
N SER A 15 -16.38 -7.08 -41.56
CA SER A 15 -17.68 -7.53 -41.03
C SER A 15 -17.97 -9.01 -41.27
N GLN A 16 -17.24 -9.66 -42.19
CA GLN A 16 -17.39 -11.08 -42.55
C GLN A 16 -16.40 -11.98 -41.80
N LEU A 17 -15.48 -11.41 -41.02
CA LEU A 17 -14.55 -12.20 -40.23
C LEU A 17 -15.32 -12.97 -39.12
N PRO A 18 -14.92 -14.21 -38.83
CA PRO A 18 -15.43 -14.96 -37.69
C PRO A 18 -15.21 -14.22 -36.37
N GLU A 19 -16.10 -14.44 -35.40
CA GLU A 19 -16.03 -13.80 -34.07
C GLU A 19 -14.69 -14.06 -33.39
N GLU A 20 -14.15 -15.27 -33.52
CA GLU A 20 -12.90 -15.70 -32.89
C GLU A 20 -11.71 -14.88 -33.39
N ILE A 21 -11.72 -14.50 -34.67
CA ILE A 21 -10.66 -13.66 -35.26
C ILE A 21 -10.77 -12.23 -34.73
N LEU A 22 -11.98 -11.69 -34.60
CA LEU A 22 -12.20 -10.36 -34.03
C LEU A 22 -11.79 -10.30 -32.55
N ILE A 23 -12.11 -11.34 -31.77
CA ILE A 23 -11.66 -11.49 -30.39
C ILE A 23 -10.13 -11.50 -30.32
N ASN A 24 -9.47 -12.32 -31.16
CA ASN A 24 -8.01 -12.38 -31.19
C ASN A 24 -7.38 -11.01 -31.49
N ILE A 25 -7.99 -10.21 -32.36
CA ILE A 25 -7.53 -8.83 -32.64
C ILE A 25 -7.70 -7.93 -31.40
N LEU A 26 -8.85 -8.00 -30.72
CA LEU A 26 -9.10 -7.21 -29.52
C LEU A 26 -8.15 -7.57 -28.36
N LEU A 27 -7.74 -8.85 -28.25
CA LEU A 27 -6.76 -9.31 -27.27
C LEU A 27 -5.38 -8.67 -27.47
N GLN A 28 -5.01 -8.27 -28.70
CA GLN A 28 -3.73 -7.66 -29.01
C GLN A 28 -3.63 -6.16 -28.64
N ILE A 29 -4.71 -5.52 -28.19
CA ILE A 29 -4.67 -4.12 -27.75
C ILE A 29 -3.72 -4.03 -26.53
N PRO A 30 -2.67 -3.20 -26.53
CA PRO A 30 -1.75 -3.12 -25.40
C PRO A 30 -2.37 -2.36 -24.22
N GLY A 31 -2.07 -2.80 -23.00
CA GLY A 31 -2.44 -2.10 -21.77
C GLY A 31 -3.85 -2.41 -21.26
N SER A 32 -3.97 -2.74 -19.98
CA SER A 32 -5.24 -3.16 -19.38
C SER A 32 -6.28 -2.03 -19.32
N GLU A 33 -5.86 -0.81 -18.97
CA GLU A 33 -6.78 0.34 -18.94
C GLU A 33 -7.24 0.74 -20.35
N ALA A 34 -6.31 0.75 -21.32
CA ALA A 34 -6.64 1.05 -22.72
C ALA A 34 -7.62 0.02 -23.30
N LYS A 35 -7.49 -1.27 -22.97
CA LYS A 35 -8.47 -2.30 -23.34
C LYS A 35 -9.88 -1.95 -22.85
N LEU A 36 -10.02 -1.52 -21.59
CA LEU A 36 -11.32 -1.16 -21.01
C LEU A 36 -11.98 0.03 -21.75
N GLU A 37 -11.19 0.99 -22.21
CA GLU A 37 -11.66 2.20 -22.89
C GLU A 37 -11.90 2.00 -24.39
N MET A 38 -11.04 1.23 -25.07
CA MET A 38 -11.07 1.06 -26.53
C MET A 38 -12.06 0.00 -27.00
N ILE A 39 -12.19 -1.13 -26.29
CA ILE A 39 -13.09 -2.24 -26.70
C ILE A 39 -14.55 -1.76 -26.90
N PRO A 40 -15.14 -0.92 -26.03
CA PRO A 40 -16.46 -0.35 -26.26
C PRO A 40 -16.59 0.50 -27.54
N GLN A 41 -15.50 1.09 -28.03
CA GLN A 41 -15.51 1.89 -29.26
C GLN A 41 -15.65 0.99 -30.49
N PHE A 42 -15.00 -0.18 -30.50
CA PHE A 42 -15.18 -1.18 -31.56
C PHE A 42 -16.62 -1.67 -31.67
N ALA A 43 -17.35 -1.73 -30.55
CA ALA A 43 -18.78 -2.08 -30.55
C ALA A 43 -19.65 -1.14 -31.40
N ARG A 44 -19.17 0.08 -31.70
CA ARG A 44 -19.87 1.08 -32.50
C ARG A 44 -19.59 0.96 -34.00
N VAL A 45 -18.69 0.08 -34.42
CA VAL A 45 -18.26 -0.05 -35.83
C VAL A 45 -19.32 -0.78 -36.66
N CYS A 46 -19.63 -2.03 -36.29
CA CYS A 46 -20.68 -2.82 -36.95
C CYS A 46 -21.16 -3.96 -36.04
N LYS A 47 -22.18 -4.71 -36.49
CA LYS A 47 -22.78 -5.81 -35.71
C LYS A 47 -21.77 -6.88 -35.28
N SER A 48 -20.85 -7.29 -36.16
CA SER A 48 -19.86 -8.34 -35.85
C SER A 48 -18.90 -7.89 -34.74
N TRP A 49 -18.41 -6.64 -34.79
CA TRP A 49 -17.59 -6.07 -33.72
C TRP A 49 -18.37 -5.85 -32.42
N TRP A 50 -19.66 -5.49 -32.52
CA TRP A 50 -20.54 -5.38 -31.34
C TRP A 50 -20.69 -6.72 -30.61
N ILE A 51 -20.87 -7.82 -31.35
CA ILE A 51 -20.93 -9.17 -30.77
C ILE A 51 -19.58 -9.52 -30.13
N ALA A 52 -18.47 -9.41 -30.88
CA ALA A 52 -17.15 -9.78 -30.39
C ALA A 52 -16.71 -8.98 -29.15
N SER A 53 -16.91 -7.66 -29.14
CA SER A 53 -16.54 -6.77 -28.02
C SER A 53 -17.36 -7.00 -26.74
N ARG A 54 -18.51 -7.66 -26.84
CA ARG A 54 -19.36 -8.05 -25.71
C ARG A 54 -19.27 -9.55 -25.38
N SER A 55 -18.43 -10.29 -26.10
CA SER A 55 -18.30 -11.72 -25.92
C SER A 55 -17.70 -12.05 -24.56
N GLU A 56 -18.33 -12.96 -23.83
CA GLU A 56 -17.88 -13.38 -22.50
C GLU A 56 -16.51 -14.07 -22.56
N SER A 57 -16.20 -14.77 -23.66
CA SER A 57 -14.89 -15.40 -23.87
C SER A 57 -13.77 -14.36 -23.96
N LEU A 58 -13.98 -13.24 -24.67
CA LEU A 58 -13.03 -12.13 -24.74
C LEU A 58 -12.72 -11.60 -23.33
N TRP A 59 -13.76 -11.25 -22.57
CA TRP A 59 -13.56 -10.64 -21.26
C TRP A 59 -12.98 -11.62 -20.24
N ARG A 60 -13.26 -12.92 -20.37
CA ARG A 60 -12.63 -13.97 -19.55
C ARG A 60 -11.13 -14.06 -19.82
N GLU A 61 -10.72 -14.13 -21.07
CA GLU A 61 -9.29 -14.16 -21.44
C GLU A 61 -8.57 -12.90 -20.94
N LEU A 62 -9.18 -11.72 -21.13
CA LEU A 62 -8.63 -10.46 -20.64
C LEU A 62 -8.49 -10.43 -19.12
N ARG A 63 -9.50 -10.91 -18.39
CA ARG A 63 -9.47 -11.00 -16.93
C ARG A 63 -8.40 -11.97 -16.45
N ASP A 64 -8.30 -13.13 -17.07
CA ASP A 64 -7.33 -14.15 -16.69
C ASP A 64 -5.90 -13.67 -17.00
N GLU A 65 -5.69 -13.01 -18.15
CA GLU A 65 -4.45 -12.29 -18.49
C GLU A 65 -4.11 -11.23 -17.43
N LEU A 66 -5.09 -10.38 -17.08
CA LEU A 66 -4.94 -9.32 -16.08
C LEU A 66 -4.53 -9.88 -14.72
N TRP A 67 -5.17 -10.97 -14.27
CA TRP A 67 -4.95 -11.59 -12.96
C TRP A 67 -3.67 -12.44 -12.90
N SER A 68 -3.18 -12.96 -14.03
CA SER A 68 -2.03 -13.88 -14.08
C SER A 68 -0.76 -13.33 -13.43
N SER A 69 -0.57 -12.01 -13.44
CA SER A 69 0.60 -11.32 -12.89
C SER A 69 0.37 -10.71 -11.49
N LYS A 70 -0.82 -10.90 -10.91
CA LYS A 70 -1.23 -10.19 -9.69
C LYS A 70 -1.11 -11.10 -8.48
N VAL A 71 -0.54 -10.56 -7.41
CA VAL A 71 -0.41 -11.28 -6.14
C VAL A 71 -1.75 -11.34 -5.42
N TYR A 72 -2.56 -10.28 -5.56
CA TYR A 72 -3.83 -10.17 -4.88
C TYR A 72 -4.94 -9.67 -5.81
N VAL A 73 -6.09 -10.33 -5.70
CA VAL A 73 -7.39 -9.91 -6.24
C VAL A 73 -8.42 -10.35 -5.21
N SER A 74 -9.30 -9.45 -4.78
CA SER A 74 -10.26 -9.76 -3.72
C SER A 74 -11.16 -10.93 -4.08
N GLN A 75 -11.57 -11.69 -3.06
CA GLN A 75 -12.42 -12.86 -3.27
C GLN A 75 -13.78 -12.47 -3.87
N GLU A 76 -14.33 -11.33 -3.44
CA GLU A 76 -15.57 -10.78 -4.00
C GLU A 76 -15.48 -10.56 -5.52
N ILE A 77 -14.34 -10.05 -6.01
CA ILE A 77 -14.11 -9.86 -7.45
C ILE A 77 -13.89 -11.20 -8.16
N ARG A 78 -13.22 -12.15 -7.51
CA ARG A 78 -13.03 -13.51 -8.05
C ARG A 78 -14.33 -14.28 -8.21
N ASP A 79 -15.28 -14.05 -7.31
CA ASP A 79 -16.59 -14.71 -7.29
C ASP A 79 -17.61 -14.05 -8.23
N MET A 80 -17.26 -12.95 -8.89
CA MET A 80 -18.14 -12.30 -9.86
C MET A 80 -18.43 -13.20 -11.05
N GLN A 81 -19.72 -13.36 -11.35
CA GLN A 81 -20.20 -14.24 -12.43
C GLN A 81 -19.79 -13.74 -13.83
N TYR A 82 -19.75 -12.43 -14.03
CA TYR A 82 -19.50 -11.82 -15.34
C TYR A 82 -18.07 -11.30 -15.45
N ALA A 83 -17.32 -11.77 -16.45
CA ALA A 83 -15.89 -11.48 -16.56
C ALA A 83 -15.58 -10.01 -16.83
N ARG A 84 -16.47 -9.29 -17.55
CA ARG A 84 -16.28 -7.87 -17.85
C ARG A 84 -16.36 -7.01 -16.60
N GLU A 85 -17.34 -7.26 -15.76
CA GLU A 85 -17.56 -6.59 -14.47
C GLU A 85 -16.38 -6.90 -13.55
N ALA A 86 -15.98 -8.18 -13.45
CA ALA A 86 -14.80 -8.59 -12.69
C ALA A 86 -13.52 -7.86 -13.16
N TYR A 87 -13.31 -7.74 -14.48
CA TYR A 87 -12.19 -6.99 -15.06
C TYR A 87 -12.21 -5.52 -14.65
N LYS A 88 -13.37 -4.86 -14.76
CA LYS A 88 -13.55 -3.45 -14.41
C LYS A 88 -13.32 -3.20 -12.91
N GLU A 89 -13.93 -4.02 -12.06
CA GLU A 89 -13.79 -3.88 -10.60
C GLU A 89 -12.36 -4.21 -10.15
N SER A 90 -11.66 -5.13 -10.81
CA SER A 90 -10.24 -5.39 -10.57
C SER A 90 -9.37 -4.14 -10.79
N LEU A 91 -9.61 -3.40 -11.88
CA LEU A 91 -8.87 -2.18 -12.17
C LEU A 91 -9.20 -1.03 -11.20
N LYS A 92 -10.43 -0.99 -10.68
CA LYS A 92 -10.79 -0.04 -9.61
C LYS A 92 -10.13 -0.41 -8.29
N ASP A 93 -10.18 -1.67 -7.89
CA ASP A 93 -9.55 -2.17 -6.66
C ASP A 93 -8.02 -1.97 -6.69
N ALA A 94 -7.39 -2.11 -7.86
CA ALA A 94 -5.97 -1.82 -8.04
C ALA A 94 -5.55 -0.40 -7.63
N LYS A 95 -6.47 0.57 -7.67
CA LYS A 95 -6.25 1.99 -7.32
C LYS A 95 -6.56 2.30 -5.85
N ARG A 96 -7.12 1.35 -5.10
CA ARG A 96 -7.54 1.54 -3.71
C ARG A 96 -6.33 1.64 -2.77
N THR A 97 -6.30 2.62 -1.87
CA THR A 97 -5.18 2.84 -0.93
C THR A 97 -5.57 2.62 0.54
N TRP A 98 -6.50 1.70 0.81
CA TRP A 98 -6.94 1.36 2.16
C TRP A 98 -7.19 -0.14 2.24
N LEU A 99 -7.02 -0.74 3.43
CA LEU A 99 -7.21 -2.15 3.71
C LEU A 99 -8.53 -2.42 4.45
N THR A 100 -9.14 -3.57 4.23
CA THR A 100 -10.13 -4.10 5.18
C THR A 100 -9.42 -4.78 6.36
N LYS A 101 -10.17 -5.07 7.43
CA LYS A 101 -9.65 -5.85 8.56
C LYS A 101 -9.25 -7.24 8.11
N GLU A 102 -10.09 -7.88 7.30
CA GLU A 102 -9.94 -9.23 6.79
C GLU A 102 -8.67 -9.35 5.95
N GLU A 103 -8.40 -8.36 5.10
CA GLU A 103 -7.16 -8.29 4.33
C GLU A 103 -5.92 -8.18 5.23
N LEU A 104 -5.95 -7.27 6.21
CA LEU A 104 -4.82 -7.04 7.12
C LEU A 104 -4.41 -8.34 7.85
N VAL A 105 -5.39 -9.12 8.32
CA VAL A 105 -5.16 -10.36 9.08
C VAL A 105 -4.90 -11.57 8.18
N ALA A 106 -5.39 -11.56 6.94
CA ALA A 106 -5.23 -12.68 6.01
C ALA A 106 -3.81 -12.79 5.44
N PHE A 107 -3.07 -11.69 5.35
CA PHE A 107 -1.73 -11.69 4.77
C PHE A 107 -0.63 -12.09 5.76
N GLU A 108 0.40 -12.72 5.22
CA GLU A 108 1.74 -12.72 5.82
C GLU A 108 2.51 -11.52 5.30
N TRP A 109 3.00 -10.69 6.21
CA TRP A 109 3.65 -9.43 5.86
C TRP A 109 5.16 -9.58 5.94
N SER A 110 5.85 -9.36 4.82
CA SER A 110 7.31 -9.26 4.82
C SER A 110 7.71 -7.89 5.34
N PHE A 111 8.56 -7.84 6.35
CA PHE A 111 8.99 -6.65 7.05
C PHE A 111 10.46 -6.33 6.71
N ARG A 112 10.76 -5.03 6.58
CA ARG A 112 12.12 -4.48 6.62
C ARG A 112 12.15 -3.10 7.30
N PHE A 113 13.31 -2.73 7.80
CA PHE A 113 13.67 -1.36 8.18
C PHE A 113 14.06 -0.52 6.97
N LYS A 114 13.79 0.78 7.05
CA LYS A 114 14.35 1.82 6.18
C LYS A 114 15.69 2.28 6.73
N ALA A 115 16.54 2.86 5.89
CA ALA A 115 17.81 3.47 6.28
C ALA A 115 17.62 4.51 7.39
N ALA A 116 16.51 5.25 7.35
CA ALA A 116 16.13 6.25 8.34
C ALA A 116 15.88 5.68 9.76
N ALA A 117 15.73 4.36 9.91
CA ALA A 117 15.68 3.73 11.24
C ALA A 117 17.04 3.82 11.96
N GLY A 118 18.14 3.91 11.22
CA GLY A 118 19.51 3.96 11.72
C GLY A 118 20.30 2.66 11.48
N GLU A 119 21.62 2.79 11.41
CA GLU A 119 22.55 1.73 11.02
C GLU A 119 22.38 0.45 11.84
N HIS A 120 22.22 0.58 13.16
CA HIS A 120 22.05 -0.55 14.07
C HIS A 120 20.88 -1.47 13.68
N TRP A 121 19.77 -0.90 13.18
CA TRP A 121 18.61 -1.69 12.77
C TRP A 121 18.86 -2.36 11.42
N THR A 122 19.43 -1.62 10.46
CA THR A 122 19.71 -2.12 9.11
C THR A 122 20.81 -3.20 9.10
N GLU A 123 21.77 -3.15 10.02
CA GLU A 123 22.80 -4.19 10.18
C GLU A 123 22.21 -5.57 10.50
N SER A 124 21.10 -5.59 11.24
CA SER A 124 20.42 -6.83 11.65
C SER A 124 19.33 -7.29 10.69
N ASP A 125 18.99 -6.48 9.69
CA ASP A 125 17.88 -6.74 8.79
C ASP A 125 18.29 -7.64 7.61
N PRO A 126 17.68 -8.83 7.45
CA PRO A 126 17.99 -9.75 6.35
C PRO A 126 17.89 -9.14 4.95
N TRP A 127 17.03 -8.14 4.74
CA TRP A 127 16.89 -7.48 3.45
C TRP A 127 18.13 -6.66 3.08
N TRP A 128 18.66 -5.89 4.03
CA TRP A 128 19.89 -5.10 3.88
C TRP A 128 21.15 -5.96 3.79
N GLN A 129 21.15 -7.13 4.43
CA GLN A 129 22.26 -8.09 4.38
C GLN A 129 22.26 -8.97 3.12
N SER A 130 21.19 -8.93 2.33
CA SER A 130 21.12 -9.67 1.08
C SER A 130 21.92 -8.94 0.02
N PRO A 131 22.79 -9.63 -0.75
CA PRO A 131 23.49 -8.98 -1.84
C PRO A 131 22.45 -8.38 -2.80
N PRO A 132 22.68 -7.17 -3.32
CA PRO A 132 21.77 -6.59 -4.29
C PRO A 132 21.62 -7.57 -5.45
N ALA A 133 20.40 -7.66 -5.99
CA ALA A 133 20.19 -8.47 -7.18
C ALA A 133 21.25 -8.06 -8.21
N PRO A 134 21.99 -9.01 -8.81
CA PRO A 134 22.95 -8.67 -9.84
C PRO A 134 22.17 -7.85 -10.85
N VAL A 135 22.63 -6.62 -11.10
CA VAL A 135 22.03 -5.72 -12.09
C VAL A 135 22.06 -6.50 -13.39
N SER A 136 20.96 -7.19 -13.69
CA SER A 136 20.86 -8.01 -14.88
C SER A 136 20.94 -7.00 -15.99
N ALA A 137 22.11 -6.93 -16.63
CA ALA A 137 22.41 -6.01 -17.72
C ALA A 137 21.16 -5.87 -18.56
N ALA A 138 20.57 -4.68 -18.50
CA ALA A 138 19.24 -4.39 -19.02
C ALA A 138 19.06 -5.09 -20.37
N GLU A 139 18.08 -5.99 -20.43
CA GLU A 139 17.45 -6.56 -21.62
C GLU A 139 18.17 -6.21 -22.95
N GLY A 140 19.28 -6.90 -23.26
CA GLY A 140 20.04 -6.56 -24.47
C GLY A 140 21.17 -7.48 -24.89
N GLU A 141 21.87 -8.13 -23.95
CA GLU A 141 22.98 -9.02 -24.32
C GLU A 141 22.80 -10.42 -23.74
N SER A 142 22.65 -11.38 -24.66
CA SER A 142 22.74 -12.81 -24.43
C SER A 142 24.13 -13.16 -23.91
N VAL A 143 24.41 -12.92 -22.62
CA VAL A 143 25.63 -13.38 -21.97
C VAL A 143 25.60 -14.90 -22.01
N SER A 144 26.38 -15.47 -22.92
CA SER A 144 26.66 -16.90 -22.97
C SER A 144 27.33 -17.28 -21.66
N GLN A 145 26.58 -17.94 -20.78
CA GLN A 145 27.08 -18.50 -19.53
C GLN A 145 28.22 -19.47 -19.84
N GLN A 146 29.46 -19.00 -19.80
CA GLN A 146 30.61 -19.87 -19.65
C GLN A 146 30.63 -20.34 -18.20
N ASN A 147 30.10 -21.56 -18.01
CA ASN A 147 30.08 -22.27 -16.75
C ASN A 147 31.53 -22.41 -16.22
N PRO A 148 31.88 -21.86 -15.04
CA PRO A 148 33.20 -22.09 -14.45
C PRO A 148 33.30 -23.57 -14.08
N GLN A 149 34.00 -24.33 -14.90
CA GLN A 149 34.28 -25.74 -14.69
C GLN A 149 35.10 -25.90 -13.39
N GLY A 150 34.56 -26.60 -12.38
CA GLY A 150 35.46 -27.16 -11.36
C GLY A 150 34.91 -27.59 -10.00
N VAL A 151 33.67 -27.27 -9.60
CA VAL A 151 33.16 -27.68 -8.26
C VAL A 151 31.89 -28.51 -8.42
N SER A 152 31.98 -29.79 -8.07
CA SER A 152 30.87 -30.74 -8.10
C SER A 152 29.83 -30.39 -7.03
N PRO A 153 28.55 -30.17 -7.37
CA PRO A 153 27.48 -29.87 -6.40
C PRO A 153 27.19 -31.00 -5.40
N SER A 154 27.80 -32.17 -5.57
CA SER A 154 27.59 -33.36 -4.73
C SER A 154 28.23 -33.30 -3.34
N ASP A 155 29.09 -32.31 -3.06
CA ASP A 155 29.89 -32.26 -1.83
C ASP A 155 29.37 -31.26 -0.77
N LEU A 156 28.24 -30.60 -1.04
CA LEU A 156 27.57 -29.74 -0.05
C LEU A 156 26.41 -30.53 0.57
N SER A 157 26.45 -30.74 1.89
CA SER A 157 25.36 -31.40 2.62
C SER A 157 24.06 -30.64 2.42
N GLU A 158 22.95 -31.36 2.23
CA GLU A 158 21.60 -30.77 2.11
C GLU A 158 21.29 -29.81 3.28
N ASP A 159 21.76 -30.15 4.48
CA ASP A 159 21.65 -29.31 5.68
C ASP A 159 22.36 -27.94 5.57
N ALA A 160 23.48 -27.85 4.83
CA ALA A 160 24.22 -26.61 4.65
C ALA A 160 23.60 -25.69 3.58
N VAL A 161 22.86 -26.27 2.63
CA VAL A 161 22.09 -25.52 1.62
C VAL A 161 20.83 -24.93 2.25
N GLU A 162 20.14 -25.71 3.10
CA GLU A 162 18.92 -25.27 3.78
C GLU A 162 19.20 -24.21 4.86
N HIS A 163 20.29 -24.34 5.63
CA HIS A 163 20.69 -23.31 6.60
C HIS A 163 21.17 -21.99 5.96
N ARG A 164 21.76 -22.02 4.76
CA ARG A 164 22.12 -20.79 4.02
C ARG A 164 20.91 -20.09 3.41
N GLN A 165 19.85 -20.81 3.07
CA GLN A 165 18.63 -20.22 2.52
C GLN A 165 17.73 -19.61 3.60
N ASN A 166 17.68 -20.20 4.81
CA ASN A 166 16.84 -19.71 5.89
C ASN A 166 17.34 -18.40 6.54
N GLY A 167 18.65 -18.11 6.49
CA GLY A 167 19.21 -16.87 7.03
C GLY A 167 18.97 -15.59 6.21
N ARG A 168 18.21 -15.68 5.10
CA ARG A 168 17.99 -14.57 4.15
C ARG A 168 16.52 -14.21 3.93
N GLN A 169 15.61 -14.86 4.64
CA GLN A 169 14.20 -14.54 4.50
C GLN A 169 13.89 -13.27 5.29
N ALA A 170 13.14 -12.36 4.67
CA ALA A 170 12.62 -11.17 5.34
C ALA A 170 11.84 -11.58 6.60
N ILE A 171 11.84 -10.70 7.61
CA ILE A 171 11.08 -10.93 8.84
C ILE A 171 9.60 -11.03 8.47
N VAL A 172 8.91 -12.07 8.92
CA VAL A 172 7.48 -12.25 8.64
C VAL A 172 6.65 -11.81 9.84
N VAL A 173 5.70 -10.93 9.59
CA VAL A 173 4.75 -10.36 10.56
C VAL A 173 3.34 -10.83 10.22
N ARG A 174 2.54 -11.18 11.24
CA ARG A 174 1.13 -11.50 11.12
C ARG A 174 0.31 -10.65 12.08
N PHE A 175 -0.83 -10.17 11.62
CA PHE A 175 -1.79 -9.40 12.43
C PHE A 175 -2.93 -10.31 12.85
N GLY A 176 -3.18 -10.42 14.15
CA GLY A 176 -4.27 -11.22 14.72
C GLY A 176 -5.60 -10.46 14.72
N GLU A 177 -6.71 -11.19 14.62
CA GLU A 177 -8.06 -10.61 14.67
C GLU A 177 -8.38 -9.89 15.99
N ASP A 178 -7.71 -10.28 17.07
CA ASP A 178 -7.79 -9.73 18.42
C ASP A 178 -6.97 -8.45 18.61
N GLY A 179 -6.35 -7.96 17.54
CA GLY A 179 -5.46 -6.81 17.60
C GLY A 179 -4.01 -7.16 17.90
N SER A 180 -3.63 -8.42 18.10
CA SER A 180 -2.23 -8.80 18.36
C SER A 180 -1.35 -8.70 17.10
N VAL A 181 -0.05 -8.50 17.27
CA VAL A 181 0.94 -8.57 16.18
C VAL A 181 1.99 -9.61 16.53
N LEU A 182 2.17 -10.60 15.65
CA LEU A 182 3.08 -11.73 15.83
C LEU A 182 4.21 -11.66 14.79
N GLY A 183 5.46 -11.49 15.22
CA GLY A 183 6.64 -11.58 14.36
C GLY A 183 7.34 -12.93 14.49
N ARG A 184 7.69 -13.60 13.39
CA ARG A 184 8.61 -14.74 13.44
C ARG A 184 10.01 -14.23 13.77
N GLY A 185 10.65 -14.81 14.79
CA GLY A 185 12.07 -14.61 15.09
C GLY A 185 12.39 -13.61 16.21
N GLN A 186 11.42 -12.87 16.77
CA GLN A 186 11.66 -12.11 18.00
C GLN A 186 11.35 -12.96 19.22
N MET A 187 12.41 -13.42 19.88
CA MET A 187 12.32 -14.45 20.92
C MET A 187 12.06 -13.92 22.34
N HIS A 188 12.16 -12.62 22.65
CA HIS A 188 12.27 -12.22 24.08
C HIS A 188 11.61 -10.91 24.54
N SER A 189 10.74 -10.24 23.79
CA SER A 189 10.02 -9.10 24.36
C SER A 189 8.76 -9.58 25.10
N SER A 190 8.69 -9.30 26.40
CA SER A 190 7.45 -9.34 27.20
C SER A 190 6.37 -8.39 26.68
N GLN A 191 6.71 -7.55 25.69
CA GLN A 191 5.86 -6.54 25.13
C GLN A 191 4.92 -7.12 24.08
N GLN A 192 3.63 -7.15 24.39
CA GLN A 192 2.60 -7.48 23.42
C GLN A 192 2.39 -6.30 22.47
N PHE A 193 2.67 -6.51 21.19
CA PHE A 193 2.33 -5.55 20.15
C PHE A 193 0.84 -5.62 19.82
N ARG A 194 0.18 -4.46 19.80
CA ARG A 194 -1.23 -4.32 19.41
C ARG A 194 -1.40 -3.38 18.24
N TRP A 195 -2.21 -3.76 17.27
CA TRP A 195 -2.56 -2.94 16.12
C TRP A 195 -3.97 -2.37 16.24
N ARG A 196 -4.21 -1.26 15.55
CA ARG A 196 -5.53 -0.68 15.32
C ARG A 196 -5.52 0.17 14.06
N PHE A 197 -6.66 0.29 13.39
CA PHE A 197 -6.85 1.35 12.41
C PHE A 197 -6.95 2.71 13.10
N VAL A 198 -6.43 3.75 12.44
CA VAL A 198 -6.57 5.14 12.88
C VAL A 198 -7.11 5.97 11.72
N GLU A 199 -7.93 6.97 12.01
CA GLU A 199 -8.54 7.82 10.98
C GLU A 199 -7.59 8.89 10.46
N GLN A 200 -6.59 9.25 11.28
CA GLN A 200 -5.66 10.34 11.02
C GLN A 200 -4.21 9.93 11.25
N SER A 201 -3.34 10.40 10.35
CA SER A 201 -1.89 10.25 10.41
C SER A 201 -1.26 11.40 9.62
N CYS A 202 -0.14 11.95 10.09
CA CYS A 202 0.62 12.99 9.38
C CYS A 202 -0.24 14.21 8.98
N GLY A 203 -1.19 14.62 9.84
CA GLY A 203 -2.10 15.74 9.56
C GLY A 203 -3.14 15.48 8.46
N ARG A 204 -3.27 14.24 7.98
CA ARG A 204 -4.25 13.85 6.96
C ARG A 204 -5.33 12.96 7.56
N THR A 205 -6.54 13.12 7.06
CA THR A 205 -7.68 12.21 7.31
C THR A 205 -7.97 11.43 6.03
N ALA A 206 -8.22 10.12 6.15
CA ALA A 206 -8.50 9.24 5.02
C ALA A 206 -9.51 8.15 5.43
N PRO A 207 -10.07 7.38 4.48
CA PRO A 207 -10.97 6.27 4.80
C PRO A 207 -10.35 5.29 5.81
N LEU A 208 -11.18 4.66 6.63
CA LEU A 208 -10.74 3.62 7.55
C LEU A 208 -9.96 2.53 6.79
N GLY A 209 -8.83 2.10 7.35
CA GLY A 209 -7.92 1.19 6.65
C GLY A 209 -6.79 1.85 5.88
N SER A 210 -6.81 3.18 5.73
CA SER A 210 -5.69 3.92 5.11
C SER A 210 -4.48 4.04 6.03
N PHE A 211 -4.71 3.96 7.35
CA PHE A 211 -3.66 4.06 8.36
C PHE A 211 -3.78 2.95 9.40
N VAL A 212 -2.67 2.26 9.66
CA VAL A 212 -2.55 1.20 10.67
C VAL A 212 -1.53 1.61 11.71
N ARG A 213 -1.89 1.65 12.98
CA ARG A 213 -0.94 1.95 14.07
C ARG A 213 -0.69 0.70 14.89
N VAL A 214 0.59 0.38 15.09
CA VAL A 214 1.03 -0.63 16.04
C VAL A 214 1.56 0.08 17.28
N ASN A 215 0.99 -0.23 18.44
CA ASN A 215 1.28 0.42 19.73
C ASN A 215 1.33 1.96 19.61
N GLN A 216 2.48 2.53 19.93
CA GLN A 216 2.76 3.97 19.92
C GLN A 216 3.74 4.36 18.82
N PHE A 217 4.07 3.45 17.90
CA PHE A 217 4.91 3.76 16.75
C PHE A 217 4.16 4.70 15.79
N PRO A 218 4.89 5.45 14.93
CA PRO A 218 4.28 6.17 13.82
C PRO A 218 3.35 5.26 13.02
N ALA A 219 2.18 5.79 12.64
CA ALA A 219 1.19 4.99 11.91
C ALA A 219 1.72 4.64 10.51
N TYR A 220 1.51 3.40 10.08
CA TYR A 220 1.74 2.99 8.72
C TYR A 220 0.71 3.60 7.78
N VAL A 221 1.16 4.11 6.64
CA VAL A 221 0.33 4.54 5.53
C VAL A 221 0.21 3.39 4.54
N VAL A 222 -1.03 3.10 4.14
CA VAL A 222 -1.35 2.01 3.22
C VAL A 222 -1.32 2.49 1.78
N SER A 223 -0.69 1.73 0.89
CA SER A 223 -0.66 1.96 -0.55
C SER A 223 -0.70 0.65 -1.33
N ARG A 224 -0.81 0.75 -2.67
CA ARG A 224 -0.78 -0.40 -3.59
C ARG A 224 0.50 -0.42 -4.37
N HIS A 225 1.05 -1.61 -4.51
CA HIS A 225 2.18 -1.83 -5.39
C HIS A 225 1.72 -1.82 -6.86
N ALA A 226 2.27 -0.89 -7.64
CA ALA A 226 1.76 -0.56 -8.98
C ALA A 226 1.79 -1.74 -9.96
N LYS A 227 2.76 -2.66 -9.84
CA LYS A 227 2.94 -3.77 -10.79
C LYS A 227 2.06 -4.98 -10.48
N ASN A 228 2.03 -5.40 -9.21
CA ASN A 228 1.49 -6.70 -8.79
C ASN A 228 0.22 -6.61 -7.91
N TRP A 229 -0.24 -5.39 -7.61
CA TRP A 229 -1.44 -5.10 -6.80
C TRP A 229 -1.41 -5.63 -5.37
N ALA A 230 -0.23 -5.95 -4.85
CA ALA A 230 -0.09 -6.22 -3.44
C ALA A 230 -0.23 -4.93 -2.61
N PHE A 231 -0.48 -5.07 -1.31
CA PHE A 231 -0.49 -3.94 -0.39
C PHE A 231 0.90 -3.68 0.18
N ILE A 232 1.18 -2.40 0.41
CA ILE A 232 2.35 -1.90 1.12
C ILE A 232 1.85 -1.10 2.31
N MET A 233 2.47 -1.31 3.46
CA MET A 233 2.30 -0.48 4.64
C MET A 233 3.65 0.12 4.99
N GLU A 234 3.78 1.44 4.98
CA GLU A 234 5.04 2.10 5.27
C GLU A 234 4.91 3.18 6.33
N SER A 235 5.91 3.26 7.21
CA SER A 235 6.13 4.37 8.11
C SER A 235 7.44 5.06 7.74
N CYS A 236 7.87 6.06 8.50
CA CYS A 236 9.16 6.70 8.33
C CYS A 236 10.36 5.78 8.62
N TRP A 237 10.15 4.62 9.24
CA TRP A 237 11.23 3.71 9.64
C TRP A 237 11.11 2.30 9.09
N VAL A 238 9.93 1.88 8.66
CA VAL A 238 9.63 0.48 8.35
C VAL A 238 8.78 0.38 7.10
N VAL A 239 8.95 -0.73 6.37
CA VAL A 239 8.09 -1.16 5.25
C VAL A 239 7.58 -2.57 5.52
N LEU A 240 6.29 -2.79 5.31
CA LEU A 240 5.67 -4.10 5.25
C LEU A 240 5.02 -4.32 3.88
N CYS A 241 5.25 -5.49 3.30
CA CYS A 241 4.69 -5.90 2.02
C CYS A 241 3.79 -7.12 2.22
N SER A 242 2.59 -7.13 1.63
CA SER A 242 1.68 -8.29 1.67
C SER A 242 2.10 -9.44 0.73
N PHE A 243 3.38 -9.46 0.35
CA PHE A 243 4.01 -10.38 -0.59
C PHE A 243 5.47 -10.60 -0.16
N PRO A 244 6.14 -11.66 -0.64
CA PRO A 244 7.56 -11.87 -0.36
C PRO A 244 8.39 -10.66 -0.77
N MET A 245 9.14 -10.09 0.17
CA MET A 245 10.01 -8.93 -0.11
C MET A 245 11.06 -9.34 -1.16
N PRO A 246 11.15 -8.64 -2.30
CA PRO A 246 12.14 -8.95 -3.31
C PRO A 246 13.54 -8.47 -2.85
N PRO A 247 14.64 -9.05 -3.38
CA PRO A 247 15.99 -8.62 -3.04
C PRO A 247 16.22 -7.13 -3.34
N GLN A 248 17.10 -6.49 -2.58
CA GLN A 248 17.47 -5.10 -2.80
C GLN A 248 17.90 -4.85 -4.27
N GLY A 249 17.44 -3.74 -4.84
CA GLY A 249 17.71 -3.32 -6.21
C GLY A 249 16.85 -3.99 -7.28
N SER A 250 16.06 -5.01 -6.94
CA SER A 250 15.24 -5.73 -7.94
C SER A 250 13.88 -5.10 -8.21
N ASP A 251 13.31 -4.36 -7.25
CA ASP A 251 12.11 -3.55 -7.47
C ASP A 251 12.33 -2.11 -7.01
N PRO A 252 12.56 -1.17 -7.95
CA PRO A 252 12.82 0.24 -7.62
C PRO A 252 11.73 0.87 -6.76
N LEU A 253 10.48 0.42 -6.86
CA LEU A 253 9.34 0.96 -6.10
C LEU A 253 9.45 0.69 -4.59
N LEU A 254 10.31 -0.24 -4.18
CA LEU A 254 10.53 -0.58 -2.78
C LEU A 254 11.84 -0.03 -2.23
N GLU A 255 12.61 0.73 -3.02
CA GLU A 255 13.80 1.43 -2.53
C GLU A 255 13.40 2.68 -1.75
N ASP A 256 14.17 3.03 -0.72
CA ASP A 256 13.81 4.07 0.25
C ASP A 256 13.58 5.44 -0.41
N GLU A 257 14.28 5.76 -1.50
CA GLU A 257 14.15 7.02 -2.23
C GLU A 257 12.82 7.14 -3.00
N ASN A 258 12.19 6.01 -3.31
CA ASN A 258 10.93 5.97 -4.08
C ASN A 258 9.70 5.79 -3.17
N LEU A 259 9.91 5.65 -1.87
CA LEU A 259 8.85 5.49 -0.88
C LEU A 259 8.29 6.85 -0.44
N SER A 260 6.98 6.89 -0.25
CA SER A 260 6.27 8.16 -0.07
C SER A 260 6.34 8.71 1.35
N VAL A 261 6.60 7.84 2.35
CA VAL A 261 6.58 8.19 3.76
C VAL A 261 8.00 8.34 4.30
N THR A 262 8.42 9.59 4.48
CA THR A 262 9.72 9.96 5.04
C THR A 262 9.63 10.36 6.52
N VAL A 263 10.77 10.55 7.18
CA VAL A 263 10.82 11.09 8.56
C VAL A 263 10.22 12.48 8.63
N ASP A 264 10.50 13.35 7.67
CA ASP A 264 9.94 14.70 7.63
C ASP A 264 8.42 14.66 7.50
N TYR A 265 7.92 13.76 6.66
CA TYR A 265 6.49 13.55 6.46
C TYR A 265 5.77 13.09 7.75
N GLN A 266 6.41 12.24 8.57
CA GLN A 266 5.86 11.79 9.86
C GLN A 266 6.50 12.48 11.08
N SER A 267 7.11 13.66 10.90
CA SER A 267 7.99 14.28 11.89
C SER A 267 7.35 14.42 13.28
N MET A 268 6.09 14.85 13.35
CA MET A 268 5.34 14.96 14.61
C MET A 268 5.15 13.61 15.32
N GLU A 269 4.85 12.54 14.57
CA GLU A 269 4.67 11.20 15.15
C GLU A 269 6.00 10.60 15.58
N ALA A 270 7.06 10.79 14.78
CA ALA A 270 8.42 10.37 15.11
C ALA A 270 8.93 11.09 16.37
N MET A 271 8.74 12.41 16.46
CA MET A 271 9.08 13.20 17.66
C MET A 271 8.28 12.72 18.88
N ALA A 272 6.97 12.52 18.74
CA ALA A 272 6.13 12.04 19.84
C ALA A 272 6.56 10.65 20.34
N TYR A 273 6.95 9.75 19.45
CA TYR A 273 7.52 8.46 19.82
C TYR A 273 8.84 8.63 20.57
N ASN A 274 9.78 9.37 19.98
CA ASN A 274 11.11 9.59 20.56
C ASN A 274 11.03 10.22 21.96
N HIS A 275 10.21 11.27 22.13
CA HIS A 275 10.00 11.90 23.44
C HIS A 275 9.51 10.92 24.52
N ARG A 276 8.65 9.96 24.14
CA ARG A 276 8.15 8.95 25.09
C ARG A 276 9.23 7.93 25.42
N VAL A 277 9.94 7.43 24.42
CA VAL A 277 11.06 6.50 24.63
C VAL A 277 12.10 7.12 25.55
N THR A 278 12.51 8.36 25.29
CA THR A 278 13.41 9.12 26.16
C THR A 278 12.86 9.21 27.58
N ARG A 279 11.58 9.56 27.75
CA ARG A 279 10.98 9.67 29.10
C ARG A 279 11.02 8.35 29.87
N PHE A 280 10.77 7.21 29.21
CA PHE A 280 10.89 5.91 29.86
C PHE A 280 12.32 5.62 30.33
N TYR A 281 13.33 5.86 29.49
CA TYR A 281 14.72 5.61 29.88
C TYR A 281 15.26 6.55 30.96
N PHE A 282 14.84 7.82 30.97
CA PHE A 282 15.35 8.78 31.95
C PHE A 282 14.56 8.79 33.27
N ASN A 283 13.26 8.48 33.27
CA ASN A 283 12.50 8.36 34.53
C ASN A 283 12.91 7.11 35.32
N ASP A 284 13.21 5.99 34.65
CA ASP A 284 13.66 4.76 35.33
C ASP A 284 15.04 4.93 35.99
N LEU A 285 15.86 5.86 35.49
CA LEU A 285 17.14 6.24 36.10
C LEU A 285 16.99 7.30 37.21
N ALA A 286 15.95 8.14 37.15
CA ALA A 286 15.71 9.19 38.14
C ALA A 286 14.96 8.69 39.38
N GLU A 287 14.07 7.71 39.21
CA GLU A 287 13.25 7.13 40.30
C GLU A 287 14.01 6.06 41.11
N GLY A 288 15.19 5.63 40.66
CA GLY A 288 16.05 4.66 41.36
C GLY A 288 16.97 5.24 42.44
N ASN A 289 16.83 6.52 42.83
CA ASN A 289 17.75 7.15 43.79
C ASN A 289 17.08 8.10 44.80
N SER A 290 15.79 7.94 45.10
CA SER A 290 15.09 8.73 46.14
C SER A 290 14.63 7.90 47.35
N ASP A 291 15.31 6.79 47.66
CA ASP A 291 14.96 5.96 48.83
C ASP A 291 15.47 6.51 50.18
N GLU A 292 16.18 7.63 50.22
CA GLU A 292 16.60 8.23 51.49
C GLU A 292 16.66 9.75 51.37
N GLU A 293 15.54 10.45 51.50
CA GLU A 293 15.51 11.70 52.29
C GLU A 293 14.08 12.22 52.48
N SER A 294 13.68 12.27 53.75
CA SER A 294 12.74 13.24 54.32
C SER A 294 11.22 12.99 54.17
N GLU A 295 10.72 11.96 54.85
CA GLU A 295 9.46 12.10 55.60
C GLU A 295 9.77 12.83 56.91
N MET A 296 9.75 14.16 56.86
CA MET A 296 9.52 14.98 58.05
C MET A 296 8.01 15.26 58.08
N GLU A 297 7.27 14.34 58.70
CA GLU A 297 5.87 14.54 59.08
C GLU A 297 5.77 15.79 59.95
N TYR A 298 5.18 16.86 59.41
CA TYR A 298 4.54 17.87 60.23
C TYR A 298 3.09 17.42 60.39
N GLU A 299 2.81 16.79 61.54
CA GLU A 299 1.47 16.65 62.08
C GLU A 299 0.95 18.07 62.39
N ASP A 300 0.29 18.71 61.42
CA ASP A 300 -0.64 19.80 61.71
C ASP A 300 -2.03 19.18 61.85
N ASP A 301 -2.29 18.70 63.07
CA ASP A 301 -3.63 18.61 63.63
C ASP A 301 -4.25 20.01 63.61
N ASP A 302 -5.41 20.17 62.98
CA ASP A 302 -6.56 20.87 63.57
C ASP A 302 -7.74 20.87 62.57
N ASP A 303 -8.66 19.96 62.88
CA ASP A 303 -10.12 20.03 62.75
C ASP A 303 -10.71 21.34 62.20
N GLU A 304 -11.62 21.23 61.22
CA GLU A 304 -12.96 21.82 61.40
C GLU A 304 -13.98 21.26 60.39
N ASP A 305 -15.02 20.67 60.98
CA ASP A 305 -16.22 20.13 60.38
C ASP A 305 -17.01 21.15 59.53
N ALA A 306 -17.54 20.70 58.39
CA ALA A 306 -18.75 21.30 57.83
C ALA A 306 -19.57 20.27 57.03
N ASP A 307 -20.52 19.68 57.73
CA ASP A 307 -21.73 19.05 57.21
C ASP A 307 -22.42 19.90 56.13
N VAL A 308 -22.67 19.33 54.95
CA VAL A 308 -23.84 19.72 54.14
C VAL A 308 -24.53 18.49 53.58
N GLU A 309 -25.66 18.23 54.22
CA GLU A 309 -26.71 17.28 53.93
C GLU A 309 -27.41 17.45 52.56
N SER A 310 -27.82 16.29 52.04
CA SER A 310 -29.16 16.01 51.49
C SER A 310 -29.63 16.70 50.20
N ARG A 311 -29.78 15.90 49.12
CA ARG A 311 -31.06 15.86 48.40
C ARG A 311 -31.27 14.58 47.56
N GLU A 312 -32.33 13.87 47.93
CA GLU A 312 -32.97 12.75 47.25
C GLU A 312 -33.81 13.16 46.02
N SER A 313 -34.40 12.12 45.40
CA SER A 313 -35.42 12.05 44.34
C SER A 313 -34.82 11.93 42.93
N GLY A 314 -35.07 10.89 42.14
CA GLY A 314 -36.12 9.88 42.14
C GLY A 314 -36.78 9.92 40.75
N SER A 315 -36.89 8.78 40.05
CA SER A 315 -38.04 8.46 39.19
C SER A 315 -37.82 7.14 38.47
N ALA A 316 -38.62 6.14 38.85
CA ALA A 316 -38.83 4.92 38.09
C ALA A 316 -39.75 5.19 36.89
N GLY A 317 -39.43 4.61 35.73
CA GLY A 317 -40.28 4.62 34.54
C GLY A 317 -40.39 3.22 33.96
N SER A 318 -41.39 2.48 34.43
CA SER A 318 -41.89 1.24 33.84
C SER A 318 -42.79 1.56 32.65
N GLY A 319 -42.57 0.89 31.51
CA GLY A 319 -43.37 1.04 30.29
C GLY A 319 -43.57 -0.30 29.59
N THR A 320 -44.65 -0.99 29.98
CA THR A 320 -45.23 -2.16 29.31
C THR A 320 -46.19 -1.75 28.19
N GLY A 321 -46.24 -2.51 27.09
CA GLY A 321 -47.33 -2.50 26.09
C GLY A 321 -46.82 -3.04 24.75
N GLY A 322 -47.22 -4.23 24.28
CA GLY A 322 -48.51 -4.51 23.62
C GLY A 322 -48.33 -4.24 22.11
N GLY A 323 -48.21 -5.22 21.21
CA GLY A 323 -49.26 -6.15 20.80
C GLY A 323 -49.98 -5.60 19.55
N HIS A 324 -50.26 -6.47 18.56
CA HIS A 324 -50.89 -6.26 17.22
C HIS A 324 -49.85 -6.35 16.07
N GLY A 325 -49.88 -7.28 15.11
CA GLY A 325 -50.89 -8.25 14.71
C GLY A 325 -51.85 -7.65 13.69
N LEU A 326 -51.47 -7.59 12.40
CA LEU A 326 -52.39 -7.44 11.27
C LEU A 326 -51.73 -7.85 9.93
N ASP A 327 -52.33 -8.88 9.32
CA ASP A 327 -52.33 -9.17 7.90
C ASP A 327 -52.79 -7.98 7.03
N ARG A 328 -52.18 -7.84 5.85
CA ARG A 328 -52.64 -7.19 4.60
C ARG A 328 -51.51 -7.44 3.58
N LEU A 329 -51.59 -8.28 2.54
CA LEU A 329 -52.50 -8.35 1.40
C LEU A 329 -52.81 -6.98 0.76
N PHE A 330 -52.57 -6.92 -0.56
CA PHE A 330 -52.63 -5.79 -1.52
C PHE A 330 -51.37 -4.89 -1.57
N GLY A 331 -50.73 -4.63 -2.71
CA GLY A 331 -51.07 -4.95 -4.09
C GLY A 331 -49.92 -4.64 -5.05
N ASP A 332 -50.12 -5.10 -6.27
CA ASP A 332 -49.40 -4.70 -7.48
C ASP A 332 -49.61 -3.20 -7.79
N ASP A 333 -48.90 -2.73 -8.83
CA ASP A 333 -48.95 -1.40 -9.46
C ASP A 333 -47.99 -0.37 -8.81
N ASP A 334 -47.13 0.39 -9.49
CA ASP A 334 -46.86 0.63 -10.92
C ASP A 334 -45.64 1.61 -10.97
N GLU A 335 -44.99 1.67 -12.14
CA GLU A 335 -44.26 2.84 -12.70
C GLU A 335 -42.93 3.26 -12.02
N ASP A 336 -41.78 2.97 -12.64
CA ASP A 336 -41.11 3.78 -13.68
C ASP A 336 -40.75 5.19 -13.21
N GLU A 337 -39.48 5.40 -12.82
CA GLU A 337 -38.73 6.65 -13.02
C GLU A 337 -37.23 6.39 -12.78
N ASP A 338 -36.60 5.76 -13.78
CA ASP A 338 -35.14 5.80 -13.92
C ASP A 338 -34.74 7.24 -14.29
N GLU A 339 -34.47 8.08 -13.29
CA GLU A 339 -33.78 9.35 -13.48
C GLU A 339 -32.32 9.09 -13.85
N ASP A 340 -32.06 8.98 -15.16
CA ASP A 340 -30.75 9.14 -15.76
C ASP A 340 -30.23 10.56 -15.47
N LEU A 341 -29.60 10.74 -14.30
CA LEU A 341 -28.77 11.91 -14.02
C LEU A 341 -27.50 11.81 -14.88
N GLU A 342 -27.59 12.30 -16.12
CA GLU A 342 -26.44 12.68 -16.94
C GLU A 342 -25.63 13.74 -16.17
N VAL A 343 -24.61 13.30 -15.43
CA VAL A 343 -23.61 14.18 -14.85
C VAL A 343 -22.73 14.67 -16.00
N ASP A 344 -22.81 15.97 -16.32
CA ASP A 344 -21.97 16.64 -17.31
C ASP A 344 -20.49 16.49 -16.90
N PRO A 345 -19.64 15.84 -17.74
CA PRO A 345 -18.22 15.65 -17.43
C PRO A 345 -17.39 16.95 -17.45
N ARG A 346 -18.01 18.12 -17.62
CA ARG A 346 -17.33 19.44 -17.55
C ARG A 346 -17.31 20.09 -16.17
N ASP A 347 -18.03 19.54 -15.18
CA ASP A 347 -18.08 20.11 -13.81
C ASP A 347 -17.03 19.54 -12.83
N LEU A 348 -16.13 18.65 -13.29
CA LEU A 348 -15.05 18.08 -12.46
C LEU A 348 -13.68 18.76 -12.64
N ALA A 349 -13.62 19.91 -13.31
CA ALA A 349 -12.38 20.62 -13.61
C ALA A 349 -12.28 22.00 -12.93
N ILE A 350 -12.63 22.14 -11.65
CA ILE A 350 -12.30 23.35 -10.87
C ILE A 350 -11.91 22.97 -9.43
N ARG A 351 -10.64 22.61 -9.22
CA ARG A 351 -9.86 22.84 -7.99
C ARG A 351 -8.39 22.52 -8.27
N GLY A 352 -7.79 23.28 -9.18
CA GLY A 352 -6.35 23.49 -9.18
C GLY A 352 -6.02 24.42 -8.03
N TYR A 353 -5.40 23.89 -6.97
CA TYR A 353 -4.79 24.75 -5.96
C TYR A 353 -3.47 25.25 -6.52
N ASP A 354 -3.56 26.47 -7.04
CA ASP A 354 -2.46 27.37 -7.34
C ASP A 354 -1.75 27.71 -6.02
N LEU A 355 -0.52 27.23 -5.84
CA LEU A 355 0.36 27.63 -4.75
C LEU A 355 0.94 29.01 -5.09
N GLY A 356 0.07 30.01 -4.99
CA GLY A 356 0.42 31.42 -5.05
C GLY A 356 1.24 31.81 -3.82
N SER A 357 2.53 32.02 -4.06
CA SER A 357 3.33 33.15 -3.57
C SER A 357 2.74 33.93 -2.38
N MET A 358 3.16 33.57 -1.17
CA MET A 358 3.19 34.52 -0.04
C MET A 358 4.59 35.10 0.04
N GLY A 359 4.73 36.34 -0.42
CA GLY A 359 5.86 37.20 -0.13
C GLY A 359 5.60 38.03 1.13
N GLY A 360 6.71 38.41 1.77
CA GLY A 360 6.85 39.42 2.82
C GLY A 360 6.51 38.91 4.23
N ASP A 361 7.27 39.18 5.27
CA ASP A 361 8.42 40.06 5.46
C ASP A 361 9.11 39.64 6.78
N ASP A 362 10.41 39.87 6.82
CA ASP A 362 11.20 40.36 7.96
C ASP A 362 11.05 39.69 9.34
N ASN A 363 12.06 38.89 9.70
CA ASN A 363 12.76 39.10 10.98
C ASN A 363 14.14 38.40 11.02
N GLU A 364 15.18 39.23 11.07
CA GLU A 364 16.39 39.17 11.91
C GLU A 364 17.02 37.78 12.12
N GLU A 365 18.09 37.45 11.38
CA GLU A 365 19.49 37.65 11.79
C GLU A 365 19.83 37.05 13.18
N GLU A 366 20.12 35.76 13.24
CA GLU A 366 21.19 35.26 14.12
C GLU A 366 22.12 34.31 13.35
N GLU A 367 23.27 34.88 13.03
CA GLU A 367 24.45 34.29 12.43
C GLU A 367 25.11 33.31 13.44
N TYR A 368 25.08 32.00 13.16
CA TYR A 368 26.04 31.07 13.75
C TYR A 368 26.96 30.52 12.66
N SER A 369 28.10 31.21 12.56
CA SER A 369 29.28 30.83 11.79
C SER A 369 29.94 29.59 12.41
N LEU A 370 30.03 28.50 11.65
CA LEU A 370 31.00 27.44 11.88
C LEU A 370 31.72 27.11 10.56
N HIS A 371 32.94 27.63 10.48
CA HIS A 371 33.95 27.34 9.49
C HIS A 371 34.33 25.85 9.43
N ALA A 372 34.28 25.28 8.23
CA ALA A 372 35.25 24.33 7.66
C ALA A 372 34.94 24.26 6.15
N GLY A 373 35.76 24.71 5.21
CA GLY A 373 37.22 24.65 5.16
C GLY A 373 37.62 23.35 4.46
N LEU A 374 37.44 23.26 3.14
CA LEU A 374 38.20 22.37 2.24
C LEU A 374 37.98 22.81 0.79
N GLU A 375 38.96 23.56 0.28
CA GLU A 375 39.22 23.77 -1.14
C GLU A 375 39.74 22.46 -1.75
N ASN A 376 39.29 22.10 -2.95
CA ASN A 376 40.17 21.63 -4.02
C ASN A 376 39.44 21.57 -5.37
N GLU A 377 39.79 22.57 -6.17
CA GLU A 377 40.07 22.60 -7.62
C GLU A 377 39.81 21.37 -8.51
N LEU A 378 39.58 21.73 -9.79
CA LEU A 378 39.61 20.97 -11.06
C LEU A 378 38.22 20.49 -11.55
N GLY A 379 37.71 20.88 -12.71
CA GLY A 379 38.21 21.72 -13.79
C GLY A 379 37.09 21.95 -14.83
N ASN A 380 37.04 23.17 -15.37
CA ASN A 380 36.20 23.54 -16.51
C ASN A 380 36.79 22.92 -17.79
N GLU A 381 36.01 22.10 -18.49
CA GLU A 381 36.23 21.82 -19.92
C GLU A 381 35.18 22.55 -20.76
N SER A 382 35.71 23.40 -21.64
CA SER A 382 35.05 24.16 -22.68
C SER A 382 34.46 23.25 -23.76
N ILE A 383 33.19 23.48 -24.09
CA ILE A 383 32.58 22.98 -25.32
C ILE A 383 33.00 23.92 -26.45
N ASP A 384 33.82 23.40 -27.37
CA ASP A 384 34.06 24.00 -28.67
C ASP A 384 33.00 23.54 -29.67
N GLU A 385 32.42 24.55 -30.31
CA GLU A 385 31.49 24.57 -31.43
C GLU A 385 32.25 24.20 -32.72
N TYR A 386 31.72 23.29 -33.53
CA TYR A 386 32.18 23.09 -34.91
C TYR A 386 31.00 22.96 -35.87
N ASP A 387 31.06 23.81 -36.91
CA ASP A 387 30.39 23.75 -38.21
C ASP A 387 30.64 22.43 -38.98
#